data_AF-A0A931EDS8-F1
#
_entry.id   AF-A0A931EDS8-F1
#
_cell.length_a   1.000
_cell.length_b   1.000
_cell.length_c   1.000
_cell.angle_alpha   90.00
_cell.angle_beta   90.00
_cell.angle_gamma   90.00
#
_symmetry.space_group_name_H-M   'P 1'
#
loop_
_entity.id
_entity.type
_entity.pdbx_description
1 polymer ?
#
loop_
_entity_poly.entity_id
_entity_poly.type
_entity_poly.pdbx_seq_one_letter_code
_entity_poly.pdbx_strand_id
1 'polypeptide(L)'
;MIHRRQLLAAGAGLVVMTPLKIPLTFITGAIGSAAASPDVLAESGLAGSLELISAARENARAARVSDIDSTILIGQLSKAWARHPRPLFGMTRSDVAVLVEALARDHGMAVVYRGWHDHRADGSVHHVLHGDAKAVAMLKRQFNSTGSFGKILGEQITVLTASGGRPESVNFEVATGRQPSGRARFVSWAVAPVETATAI
;
A
#
# COMPACT_ATOMS: atom_id res chain seq x y z
N MET A 1 -0.87 -30.43 -58.30
CA MET A 1 -2.13 -30.95 -57.73
C MET A 1 -2.26 -30.36 -56.32
N ILE A 2 -3.33 -29.60 -56.08
CA ILE A 2 -3.54 -28.67 -54.95
C ILE A 2 -4.41 -29.34 -53.88
N HIS A 3 -4.07 -29.14 -52.60
CA HIS A 3 -4.97 -28.87 -51.45
C HIS A 3 -4.06 -28.69 -50.22
N ARG A 4 -3.83 -27.54 -49.55
CA ARG A 4 -4.55 -26.26 -49.33
C ARG A 4 -6.06 -26.42 -49.19
N ARG A 5 -6.50 -26.90 -48.02
CA ARG A 5 -7.64 -26.39 -47.22
C ARG A 5 -7.89 -27.33 -46.03
N GLN A 6 -8.41 -26.74 -44.95
CA GLN A 6 -8.97 -27.37 -43.74
C GLN A 6 -8.00 -27.65 -42.59
N LEU A 7 -7.74 -26.62 -41.79
CA LEU A 7 -7.82 -26.68 -40.32
C LEU A 7 -7.87 -25.24 -39.77
N LEU A 8 -9.01 -24.60 -40.00
CA LEU A 8 -9.50 -23.44 -39.24
C LEU A 8 -10.89 -23.82 -38.76
N ALA A 9 -11.04 -24.15 -37.48
CA ALA A 9 -12.29 -24.03 -36.72
C ALA A 9 -12.09 -24.62 -35.31
N ALA A 10 -11.51 -23.85 -34.40
CA ALA A 10 -11.75 -24.05 -32.98
C ALA A 10 -11.58 -22.72 -32.24
N GLY A 11 -12.70 -22.03 -32.07
CA GLY A 11 -12.97 -21.21 -30.89
C GLY A 11 -12.07 -20.01 -30.67
N ALA A 12 -12.26 -18.96 -31.45
CA ALA A 12 -12.02 -17.60 -31.01
C ALA A 12 -12.97 -17.28 -29.83
N GLY A 13 -12.59 -17.69 -28.62
CA GLY A 13 -13.14 -17.18 -27.39
C GLY A 13 -12.59 -15.77 -27.18
N LEU A 14 -13.25 -14.80 -27.80
CA LEU A 14 -13.02 -13.38 -27.55
C LEU A 14 -13.37 -13.11 -26.08
N VAL A 15 -12.36 -13.19 -25.20
CA VAL A 15 -12.46 -12.54 -23.89
C VAL A 15 -12.51 -11.06 -24.20
N VAL A 16 -13.72 -10.52 -24.20
CA VAL A 16 -13.97 -9.08 -24.13
C VAL A 16 -13.31 -8.64 -22.82
N MET A 17 -12.06 -8.19 -22.92
CA MET A 17 -11.43 -7.42 -21.87
C MET A 17 -12.26 -6.15 -21.76
N THR A 18 -13.27 -6.18 -20.90
CA THR A 18 -13.90 -4.95 -20.44
C THR A 18 -12.76 -4.09 -19.91
N PRO A 19 -12.54 -2.88 -20.47
CA PRO A 19 -11.55 -1.99 -19.89
C PRO A 19 -11.99 -1.76 -18.46
N LEU A 20 -11.15 -2.18 -17.52
CA LEU A 20 -11.34 -1.97 -16.10
C LEU A 20 -11.47 -0.45 -15.92
N LYS A 21 -12.71 0.05 -15.86
CA LYS A 21 -13.02 1.46 -15.63
C LYS A 21 -12.68 1.74 -14.17
N ILE A 22 -11.40 2.00 -13.90
CA ILE A 22 -11.00 2.62 -12.64
C ILE A 22 -11.46 4.07 -12.76
N PRO A 23 -12.49 4.51 -12.02
CA PRO A 23 -12.96 5.88 -12.13
C PRO A 23 -11.83 6.85 -11.74
N LEU A 24 -11.53 7.76 -12.66
CA LEU A 24 -10.55 8.84 -12.55
C LEU A 24 -10.98 9.94 -11.56
N THR A 25 -11.99 9.71 -10.73
CA THR A 25 -12.55 10.64 -9.73
C THR A 25 -11.63 10.83 -8.51
N PHE A 26 -10.33 10.72 -8.73
CA PHE A 26 -9.33 11.25 -7.85
C PHE A 26 -9.17 12.74 -8.18
N ILE A 27 -8.93 13.57 -7.18
CA ILE A 27 -8.33 14.91 -7.35
C ILE A 27 -9.28 16.04 -7.79
N THR A 28 -10.30 16.33 -6.98
CA THR A 28 -10.72 17.73 -6.74
C THR A 28 -10.92 17.92 -5.24
N GLY A 29 -10.39 19.01 -4.68
CA GLY A 29 -10.77 19.48 -3.34
C GLY A 29 -9.67 20.04 -2.44
N ALA A 30 -9.72 21.37 -2.32
CA ALA A 30 -9.38 22.28 -1.22
C ALA A 30 -7.94 22.39 -0.67
N ILE A 31 -7.44 23.63 -0.76
CA ILE A 31 -6.26 24.14 -0.06
C ILE A 31 -6.70 24.51 1.37
N GLY A 32 -6.21 23.79 2.36
CA GLY A 32 -6.48 24.06 3.77
C GLY A 32 -5.47 23.32 4.65
N SER A 33 -4.78 24.07 5.50
CA SER A 33 -3.70 23.62 6.39
C SER A 33 -4.22 22.77 7.56
N ALA A 34 -4.63 21.54 7.25
CA ALA A 34 -4.62 20.39 8.15
C ALA A 34 -3.85 19.28 7.41
N ALA A 35 -3.12 18.41 8.13
CA ALA A 35 -2.42 17.29 7.50
C ALA A 35 -3.41 16.50 6.62
N ALA A 36 -3.19 16.50 5.30
CA ALA A 36 -4.15 15.96 4.36
C ALA A 36 -4.37 14.46 4.61
N SER A 37 -5.62 14.02 4.80
CA SER A 37 -5.94 12.60 4.97
C SER A 37 -5.32 11.78 3.82
N PRO A 38 -4.66 10.66 4.14
CA PRO A 38 -3.93 9.87 3.15
C PRO A 38 -4.90 9.14 2.21
N ASP A 39 -4.45 8.88 0.99
CA ASP A 39 -5.03 7.79 0.21
C ASP A 39 -4.44 6.45 0.70
N VAL A 40 -5.21 5.37 0.60
CA VAL A 40 -4.83 4.03 1.07
C VAL A 40 -5.06 3.00 -0.01
N LEU A 41 -4.03 2.20 -0.29
CA LEU A 41 -4.05 1.14 -1.30
C LEU A 41 -3.56 -0.17 -0.71
N ALA A 42 -4.27 -1.26 -0.99
CA ALA A 42 -3.78 -2.60 -0.67
C ALA A 42 -3.88 -3.51 -1.91
N GLU A 43 -2.85 -4.34 -2.12
CA GLU A 43 -2.88 -5.38 -3.15
C GLU A 43 -3.82 -6.51 -2.73
N SER A 44 -4.59 -7.04 -3.67
CA SER A 44 -5.44 -8.20 -3.45
C SER A 44 -4.58 -9.44 -3.15
N GLY A 45 -5.13 -10.37 -2.35
CA GLY A 45 -4.45 -11.63 -2.03
C GLY A 45 -3.30 -11.53 -1.01
N LEU A 46 -3.00 -10.34 -0.46
CA LEU A 46 -2.14 -10.20 0.72
C LEU A 46 -2.95 -10.38 2.01
N ALA A 47 -2.30 -10.99 3.01
CA ALA A 47 -2.90 -11.13 4.34
C ALA A 47 -3.12 -9.74 4.97
N GLY A 48 -4.31 -9.51 5.50
CA GLY A 48 -4.65 -8.24 6.16
C GLY A 48 -5.09 -7.10 5.23
N SER A 49 -5.05 -7.25 3.90
CA SER A 49 -5.48 -6.19 2.96
C SER A 49 -6.92 -5.73 3.18
N LEU A 50 -7.86 -6.66 3.35
CA LEU A 50 -9.27 -6.32 3.56
C LEU A 50 -9.51 -5.66 4.93
N GLU A 51 -8.83 -6.17 5.97
CA GLU A 51 -8.91 -5.60 7.32
C GLU A 51 -8.38 -4.17 7.34
N LEU A 52 -7.24 -3.94 6.68
CA LEU A 52 -6.64 -2.63 6.52
C LEU A 52 -7.58 -1.67 5.82
N ILE A 53 -8.12 -2.05 4.65
CA ILE A 53 -9.02 -1.16 3.91
C ILE A 53 -10.31 -0.90 4.68
N SER A 54 -10.84 -1.89 5.39
CA SER A 54 -12.03 -1.71 6.21
C SER A 54 -11.79 -0.70 7.33
N ALA A 55 -10.68 -0.83 8.07
CA ALA A 55 -10.33 0.05 9.18
C ALA A 55 -9.91 1.46 8.72
N ALA A 56 -9.28 1.57 7.54
CA ALA A 56 -8.84 2.85 6.99
C ALA A 56 -9.97 3.78 6.57
N ARG A 57 -11.20 3.27 6.33
CA ARG A 57 -12.32 4.05 5.75
C ARG A 57 -12.69 5.29 6.54
N GLU A 58 -12.50 5.29 7.85
CA GLU A 58 -12.87 6.41 8.71
C GLU A 58 -11.86 7.56 8.65
N ASN A 59 -10.60 7.25 8.31
CA ASN A 59 -9.48 8.20 8.42
C ASN A 59 -8.77 8.48 7.07
N ALA A 60 -9.10 7.71 6.04
CA ALA A 60 -8.56 7.84 4.69
C ALA A 60 -9.43 8.78 3.85
N ARG A 61 -8.79 9.50 2.93
CA ARG A 61 -9.50 10.17 1.83
C ARG A 61 -10.14 9.15 0.88
N ALA A 62 -9.40 8.09 0.58
CA ALA A 62 -9.86 6.97 -0.22
C ALA A 62 -9.14 5.70 0.24
N ALA A 63 -9.85 4.58 0.33
CA ALA A 63 -9.28 3.28 0.70
C ALA A 63 -9.80 2.19 -0.24
N ARG A 64 -8.89 1.46 -0.89
CA ARG A 64 -9.26 0.40 -1.85
C ARG A 64 -8.30 -0.77 -1.86
N VAL A 65 -8.86 -1.96 -2.09
CA VAL A 65 -8.12 -3.14 -2.53
C VAL A 65 -8.11 -3.16 -4.05
N SER A 66 -6.98 -3.47 -4.66
CA SER A 66 -6.86 -3.65 -6.11
C SER A 66 -5.97 -4.84 -6.42
N ASP A 67 -6.24 -5.53 -7.53
CA ASP A 67 -5.18 -6.26 -8.20
C ASP A 67 -4.25 -5.22 -8.85
N ILE A 68 -2.97 -5.22 -8.50
CA ILE A 68 -2.05 -4.14 -8.83
C ILE A 68 -1.12 -4.60 -9.95
N ASP A 69 -1.37 -4.09 -11.15
CA ASP A 69 -0.33 -3.95 -12.16
C ASP A 69 0.56 -2.75 -11.78
N SER A 70 1.84 -3.02 -11.52
CA SER A 70 2.79 -1.99 -11.08
C SER A 70 2.97 -0.87 -12.10
N THR A 71 2.93 -1.18 -13.40
CA THR A 71 3.11 -0.19 -14.47
C THR A 71 1.92 0.77 -14.50
N ILE A 72 0.70 0.22 -14.42
CA ILE A 72 -0.52 1.03 -14.39
C ILE A 72 -0.55 1.89 -13.11
N LEU A 73 -0.23 1.31 -11.96
CA LEU A 73 -0.19 2.02 -10.68
C LEU A 73 0.78 3.21 -10.73
N ILE A 74 2.03 2.98 -11.13
CA ILE A 74 3.06 4.02 -11.18
C ILE A 74 2.67 5.12 -12.16
N GLY A 75 2.12 4.78 -13.33
CA GLY A 75 1.62 5.77 -14.28
C GLY A 75 0.46 6.63 -13.73
N GLN A 76 -0.42 6.03 -12.93
CA GLN A 76 -1.52 6.77 -12.27
C GLN A 76 -1.01 7.66 -11.13
N LEU A 77 -0.12 7.15 -10.28
CA LEU A 77 0.48 7.91 -9.19
C LEU A 77 1.31 9.08 -9.70
N SER A 78 2.12 8.89 -10.75
CA SER A 78 2.92 9.97 -11.35
C SER A 78 2.04 11.12 -11.83
N LYS A 79 0.95 10.81 -12.56
CA LYS A 79 -0.03 11.82 -13.01
C LYS A 79 -0.75 12.52 -11.85
N ALA A 80 -0.99 11.81 -10.74
CA ALA A 80 -1.63 12.36 -9.56
C ALA A 80 -0.70 13.32 -8.81
N TRP A 81 0.51 12.86 -8.50
CA TRP A 81 1.51 13.62 -7.75
C TRP A 81 2.14 14.76 -8.54
N ALA A 82 2.19 14.69 -9.87
CA ALA A 82 2.58 15.83 -10.70
C ALA A 82 1.67 17.05 -10.48
N ARG A 83 0.39 16.84 -10.13
CA ARG A 83 -0.57 17.92 -9.86
C ARG A 83 -0.62 18.31 -8.40
N HIS A 84 -0.57 17.32 -7.51
CA HIS A 84 -0.73 17.52 -6.07
C HIS A 84 -0.15 16.33 -5.30
N PRO A 85 1.13 16.37 -4.89
CA PRO A 85 1.71 15.35 -4.02
C PRO A 85 0.89 15.22 -2.73
N ARG A 86 0.56 14.00 -2.31
CA ARG A 86 -0.25 13.74 -1.11
C ARG A 86 0.22 12.50 -0.39
N PRO A 87 0.01 12.41 0.94
CA PRO A 87 0.32 11.21 1.67
C PRO A 87 -0.41 9.98 1.13
N LEU A 88 0.30 8.87 1.04
CA LEU A 88 -0.19 7.59 0.54
C LEU A 88 0.31 6.48 1.45
N PHE A 89 -0.62 5.66 1.94
CA PHE A 89 -0.32 4.42 2.64
C PHE A 89 -0.57 3.23 1.70
N GLY A 90 0.35 2.27 1.71
CA GLY A 90 0.27 1.08 0.89
C GLY A 90 0.52 -0.21 1.64
N MET A 91 -0.13 -1.29 1.19
CA MET A 91 0.22 -2.67 1.51
C MET A 91 0.37 -3.45 0.19
N THR A 92 1.59 -3.80 -0.18
CA THR A 92 1.91 -4.36 -1.51
C THR A 92 3.02 -5.41 -1.43
N ARG A 93 3.31 -6.07 -2.55
CA ARG A 93 4.60 -6.75 -2.72
C ARG A 93 5.78 -5.77 -2.62
N SER A 94 6.98 -6.33 -2.39
CA SER A 94 8.21 -5.56 -2.17
C SER A 94 8.69 -4.81 -3.41
N ASP A 95 8.54 -5.41 -4.60
CA ASP A 95 8.88 -4.80 -5.89
C ASP A 95 8.04 -3.54 -6.16
N VAL A 96 6.74 -3.63 -5.92
CA VAL A 96 5.82 -2.48 -6.05
C VAL A 96 6.20 -1.37 -5.08
N ALA A 97 6.52 -1.70 -3.82
CA ALA A 97 6.92 -0.71 -2.83
C ALA A 97 8.16 0.07 -3.29
N VAL A 98 9.19 -0.61 -3.79
CA VAL A 98 10.41 0.04 -4.30
C VAL A 98 10.11 1.03 -5.44
N LEU A 99 9.22 0.66 -6.37
CA LEU A 99 8.82 1.54 -7.46
C LEU A 99 8.08 2.79 -6.94
N VAL A 100 7.19 2.62 -5.96
CA VAL A 100 6.49 3.75 -5.35
C VAL A 100 7.45 4.67 -4.61
N GLU A 101 8.43 4.11 -3.88
CA GLU A 101 9.44 4.89 -3.17
C GLU A 101 10.37 5.67 -4.11
N ALA A 102 10.69 5.11 -5.28
CA ALA A 102 11.41 5.84 -6.32
C ALA A 102 10.58 7.01 -6.86
N LEU A 103 9.34 6.74 -7.25
CA LEU A 103 8.43 7.77 -7.74
C LEU A 103 8.18 8.87 -6.69
N ALA A 104 8.04 8.50 -5.41
CA ALA A 104 7.82 9.46 -4.32
C ALA A 104 8.96 10.48 -4.24
N ARG A 105 10.22 10.02 -4.36
CA ARG A 105 11.40 10.90 -4.38
C ARG A 105 11.37 11.89 -5.55
N ASP A 106 10.97 11.43 -6.73
CA ASP A 106 10.85 12.27 -7.93
C ASP A 106 9.81 13.39 -7.77
N HIS A 107 8.86 13.22 -6.84
CA HIS A 107 7.78 14.16 -6.54
C HIS A 107 7.94 14.90 -5.21
N GLY A 108 9.16 14.96 -4.64
CA GLY A 108 9.43 15.70 -3.40
C GLY A 108 8.77 15.08 -2.15
N MET A 109 8.55 13.77 -2.18
CA MET A 109 8.02 13.00 -1.07
C MET A 109 9.10 12.09 -0.47
N ALA A 110 8.92 11.71 0.79
CA ALA A 110 9.79 10.78 1.50
C ALA A 110 9.01 9.57 2.02
N VAL A 111 9.72 8.46 2.18
CA VAL A 111 9.22 7.29 2.92
C VAL A 111 9.27 7.62 4.40
N VAL A 112 8.11 7.66 5.05
CA VAL A 112 7.98 8.00 6.48
C VAL A 112 7.69 6.77 7.35
N TYR A 113 7.27 5.66 6.73
CA TYR A 113 7.10 4.38 7.40
C TYR A 113 7.30 3.21 6.41
N ARG A 114 7.87 2.11 6.91
CA ARG A 114 8.00 0.83 6.21
C ARG A 114 7.88 -0.33 7.20
N GLY A 115 7.03 -1.30 6.88
CA GLY A 115 6.86 -2.54 7.62
C GLY A 115 7.05 -3.74 6.71
N TRP A 116 8.02 -4.61 7.00
CA TRP A 116 8.12 -5.92 6.36
C TRP A 116 7.35 -6.93 7.20
N HIS A 117 6.54 -7.75 6.53
CA HIS A 117 5.72 -8.79 7.14
C HIS A 117 6.05 -10.12 6.49
N ASP A 118 6.46 -11.09 7.29
CA ASP A 118 6.88 -12.42 6.84
C ASP A 118 6.17 -13.48 7.69
N HIS A 119 5.13 -14.10 7.11
CA HIS A 119 4.40 -15.19 7.72
C HIS A 119 5.26 -16.46 7.72
N ARG A 120 5.42 -17.03 8.90
CA ARG A 120 6.21 -18.24 9.14
C ARG A 120 5.33 -19.48 9.12
N ALA A 121 5.98 -20.64 8.97
CA ALA A 121 5.31 -21.93 8.89
C ALA A 121 4.61 -22.33 10.20
N ASP A 122 5.06 -21.80 11.34
CA ASP A 122 4.44 -21.99 12.66
C ASP A 122 3.21 -21.09 12.89
N GLY A 123 2.80 -20.31 11.88
CA GLY A 123 1.67 -19.39 11.98
C GLY A 123 1.99 -18.10 12.75
N SER A 124 3.28 -17.82 13.04
CA SER A 124 3.72 -16.51 13.49
C SER A 124 3.96 -15.57 12.31
N VAL A 125 4.05 -14.28 12.60
CA VAL A 125 4.47 -13.24 11.66
C VAL A 125 5.68 -12.53 12.22
N HIS A 126 6.76 -12.54 11.46
CA HIS A 126 7.93 -11.73 11.72
C HIS A 126 7.73 -10.33 11.13
N HIS A 127 7.82 -9.33 11.99
CA HIS A 127 7.69 -7.93 11.67
C HIS A 127 9.04 -7.23 11.78
N VAL A 128 9.38 -6.46 10.75
CA VAL A 128 10.44 -5.46 10.81
C VAL A 128 9.80 -4.13 10.49
N LEU A 129 9.78 -3.20 11.45
CA LEU A 129 9.16 -1.88 11.28
C LEU A 129 10.24 -0.82 11.29
N HIS A 130 10.08 0.19 10.43
CA HIS A 130 10.91 1.37 10.32
C HIS A 130 10.02 2.60 10.16
N GLY A 131 10.26 3.66 10.91
CA GLY A 131 9.46 4.89 10.86
C GLY A 131 9.62 5.71 12.13
N ASP A 132 8.74 6.67 12.39
CA ASP A 132 8.78 7.45 13.64
C ASP A 132 8.79 6.54 14.88
N ALA A 133 9.71 6.82 15.81
CA ALA A 133 9.92 6.02 17.02
C ALA A 133 8.63 5.81 17.85
N LYS A 134 7.80 6.86 18.01
CA LYS A 134 6.56 6.74 18.80
C LYS A 134 5.54 5.87 18.07
N ALA A 135 5.39 6.06 16.76
CA ALA A 135 4.52 5.25 15.93
C ALA A 135 4.95 3.77 15.91
N VAL A 136 6.25 3.50 15.73
CA VAL A 136 6.81 2.16 15.72
C VAL A 136 6.64 1.46 17.08
N ALA A 137 6.91 2.15 18.18
CA ALA A 137 6.70 1.61 19.53
C ALA A 137 5.22 1.32 19.82
N MET A 138 4.31 2.17 19.34
CA MET A 138 2.87 1.95 19.43
C MET A 138 2.44 0.71 18.65
N LEU A 139 2.85 0.58 17.38
CA LEU A 139 2.53 -0.58 16.55
C LEU A 139 3.03 -1.87 17.17
N LYS A 140 4.27 -1.90 17.69
CA LYS A 140 4.81 -3.07 18.39
C LYS A 140 3.91 -3.52 19.55
N ARG A 141 3.43 -2.58 20.38
CA ARG A 141 2.51 -2.90 21.49
C ARG A 141 1.17 -3.42 20.97
N GLN A 142 0.60 -2.78 19.95
CA GLN A 142 -0.70 -3.15 19.41
C GLN A 142 -0.67 -4.52 18.72
N PHE A 143 0.35 -4.80 17.91
CA PHE A 143 0.53 -6.11 17.25
C PHE A 143 0.67 -7.23 18.29
N ASN A 144 1.38 -7.00 19.40
CA ASN A 144 1.47 -7.99 20.47
C ASN A 144 0.15 -8.23 21.22
N SER A 145 -0.75 -7.23 21.24
CA SER A 145 -2.04 -7.31 21.93
C SER A 145 -3.17 -7.89 21.08
N THR A 146 -3.11 -7.76 19.75
CA THR A 146 -4.16 -8.23 18.84
C THR A 146 -3.56 -8.86 17.59
N GLY A 147 -4.10 -9.99 17.14
CA GLY A 147 -3.60 -10.71 15.96
C GLY A 147 -3.95 -10.11 14.60
N SER A 148 -4.67 -8.97 14.53
CA SER A 148 -5.15 -8.37 13.28
C SER A 148 -4.32 -7.12 12.93
N PHE A 149 -3.10 -7.34 12.46
CA PHE A 149 -2.20 -6.25 12.07
C PHE A 149 -2.78 -5.38 10.94
N GLY A 150 -3.57 -5.96 10.03
CA GLY A 150 -4.21 -5.22 8.94
C GLY A 150 -5.14 -4.13 9.49
N LYS A 151 -6.03 -4.52 10.41
CA LYS A 151 -6.90 -3.58 11.13
C LYS A 151 -6.10 -2.51 11.85
N ILE A 152 -5.08 -2.90 12.63
CA ILE A 152 -4.24 -1.94 13.37
C ILE A 152 -3.60 -0.92 12.42
N LEU A 153 -2.99 -1.38 11.32
CA LEU A 153 -2.39 -0.46 10.34
C LEU A 153 -3.43 0.50 9.76
N GLY A 154 -4.64 0.01 9.46
CA GLY A 154 -5.75 0.82 8.96
C GLY A 154 -6.22 1.90 9.94
N GLU A 155 -6.29 1.58 11.24
CA GLU A 155 -6.64 2.52 12.30
C GLU A 155 -5.56 3.61 12.50
N GLN A 156 -4.30 3.30 12.17
CA GLN A 156 -3.16 4.16 12.42
C GLN A 156 -2.64 4.90 11.18
N ILE A 157 -3.32 4.82 10.02
CA ILE A 157 -2.82 5.39 8.75
C ILE A 157 -2.42 6.85 8.86
N THR A 158 -3.16 7.69 9.58
CA THR A 158 -2.87 9.13 9.72
C THR A 158 -1.57 9.36 10.46
N VAL A 159 -1.35 8.62 11.55
CA VAL A 159 -0.09 8.61 12.32
C VAL A 159 1.07 8.12 11.46
N LEU A 160 0.87 7.03 10.72
CA LEU A 160 1.92 6.42 9.90
C LEU A 160 2.28 7.24 8.66
N THR A 161 1.38 8.11 8.21
CA THR A 161 1.62 9.02 7.08
C THR A 161 2.06 10.42 7.50
N ALA A 162 2.19 10.69 8.80
CA ALA A 162 2.70 11.95 9.31
C ALA A 162 4.23 12.04 9.12
N SER A 163 4.71 13.21 8.70
CA SER A 163 6.12 13.57 8.60
C SER A 163 6.68 14.14 9.92
N GLY A 164 8.00 14.11 10.10
CA GLY A 164 8.70 14.91 11.14
C GLY A 164 9.18 14.15 12.39
N GLY A 165 9.11 12.81 12.39
CA GLY A 165 9.57 11.96 13.48
C GLY A 165 11.07 11.59 13.43
N ARG A 166 11.65 11.21 14.58
CA ARG A 166 12.98 10.55 14.61
C ARG A 166 12.78 9.09 14.19
N PRO A 167 13.43 8.62 13.10
CA PRO A 167 13.24 7.25 12.66
C PRO A 167 13.87 6.25 13.64
N GLU A 168 13.17 5.13 13.85
CA GLU A 168 13.62 3.97 14.60
C GLU A 168 13.29 2.70 13.81
N SER A 169 14.07 1.64 14.06
CA SER A 169 13.80 0.31 13.52
C SER A 169 13.62 -0.68 14.67
N VAL A 170 12.56 -1.50 14.62
CA VAL A 170 12.34 -2.59 15.56
C VAL A 170 12.03 -3.88 14.81
N ASN A 171 12.49 -5.01 15.33
CA ASN A 171 12.07 -6.33 14.90
C ASN A 171 11.35 -7.06 16.05
N PHE A 172 10.37 -7.88 15.71
CA PHE A 172 9.67 -8.74 16.65
C PHE A 172 8.82 -9.78 15.90
N GLU A 173 8.45 -10.85 16.59
CA GLU A 173 7.56 -11.90 16.08
C GLU A 173 6.27 -11.91 16.89
N VAL A 174 5.14 -12.13 16.21
CA VAL A 174 3.82 -12.25 16.84
C VAL A 174 3.17 -13.53 16.37
N ALA A 175 2.75 -14.38 17.30
CA ALA A 175 1.92 -15.54 16.98
C ALA A 175 0.51 -15.08 16.59
N THR A 176 0.06 -15.34 15.36
CA THR A 176 -1.30 -14.97 14.92
C THR A 176 -2.28 -16.14 15.04
N GLY A 177 -1.81 -17.34 15.39
CA GLY A 177 -2.63 -18.54 15.62
C GLY A 177 -3.37 -19.07 14.38
N ARG A 178 -3.18 -18.43 13.22
CA ARG A 178 -3.83 -18.76 11.95
C ARG A 178 -2.86 -18.55 10.80
N GLN A 179 -2.66 -19.60 10.02
CA GLN A 179 -1.93 -19.51 8.76
C GLN A 179 -2.76 -18.70 7.75
N PRO A 180 -2.19 -17.68 7.10
CA PRO A 180 -2.95 -16.85 6.17
C PRO A 180 -3.30 -17.63 4.89
N SER A 181 -4.43 -17.29 4.28
CA SER A 181 -4.84 -17.81 2.96
C SER A 181 -4.24 -17.01 1.79
N GLY A 182 -3.08 -16.36 1.98
CA GLY A 182 -2.51 -15.39 1.04
C GLY A 182 -0.99 -15.44 0.96
N ARG A 183 -0.38 -14.52 0.20
CA ARG A 183 1.09 -14.46 0.08
C ARG A 183 1.73 -14.22 1.46
N ALA A 184 2.74 -15.04 1.78
CA ALA A 184 3.40 -15.03 3.08
C ALA A 184 4.25 -13.78 3.35
N ARG A 185 4.74 -13.10 2.30
CA ARG A 185 5.63 -11.94 2.45
C ARG A 185 5.13 -10.72 1.69
N PHE A 186 5.02 -9.60 2.39
CA PHE A 186 4.61 -8.32 1.83
C PHE A 186 5.17 -7.15 2.65
N VAL A 187 4.94 -5.94 2.15
CA VAL A 187 5.43 -4.69 2.75
C VAL A 187 4.26 -3.74 2.94
N SER A 188 4.13 -3.17 4.13
CA SER A 188 3.38 -1.95 4.35
C SER A 188 4.33 -0.74 4.25
N TRP A 189 3.86 0.37 3.71
CA TRP A 189 4.68 1.57 3.54
C TRP A 189 3.81 2.81 3.60
N ALA A 190 4.43 3.93 3.98
CA ALA A 190 3.81 5.24 3.87
C ALA A 190 4.80 6.22 3.27
N VAL A 191 4.31 7.01 2.32
CA VAL A 191 5.03 8.15 1.76
C VAL A 191 4.26 9.43 2.04
N ALA A 192 4.97 10.51 2.30
CA ALA A 192 4.39 11.82 2.57
C ALA A 192 5.26 12.92 1.94
N PRO A 193 4.67 14.08 1.61
CA PRO A 193 5.46 15.25 1.19
C PRO A 193 6.56 15.53 2.21
N VAL A 194 7.77 15.82 1.72
CA VAL A 194 8.80 16.39 2.58
C VAL A 194 8.29 17.77 2.94
N GLU A 195 8.00 18.03 4.23
CA GLU A 195 7.88 19.41 4.68
C GLU A 195 9.23 20.04 4.35
N THR A 196 9.25 20.89 3.32
CA THR A 196 10.44 21.66 2.97
C THR A 196 10.73 22.48 4.21
N ALA A 197 11.67 22.00 5.03
CA ALA A 197 12.11 22.72 6.21
C ALA A 197 12.42 24.13 5.73
N THR A 198 11.62 25.10 6.17
CA THR A 198 11.84 26.50 5.87
C THR A 198 13.27 26.77 6.27
N ALA A 199 14.14 27.00 5.29
CA ALA A 199 15.53 27.35 5.53
C ALA A 199 15.51 28.56 6.48
N ILE A 200 16.06 28.37 7.68
CA ILE A 200 16.42 29.45 8.59
C ILE A 200 17.82 29.91 8.19
#